data_AF-A5CE02-F1
#
_entry.id   AF-A5CE02-F1
#
_cell.length_a   1.000
_cell.length_b   1.000
_cell.length_c   1.000
_cell.angle_alpha   90.00
_cell.angle_beta   90.00
_cell.angle_gamma   90.00
#
_symmetry.space_group_name_H-M   'P 1'
#
loop_
_entity.id
_entity.type
_entity.pdbx_description
1 polymer ?
#
loop_
_entity_poly.entity_id
_entity_poly.type
_entity_poly.pdbx_seq_one_letter_code
_entity_poly.pdbx_strand_id
1 'polypeptide(L)'
;MIINFIQTDSQNFFNCLEGINKTDVTDISNSQSICLLIGSDLVLTDSMLQLDQQCGGIISKFLQQNTKNKQIFSGKFGEIKFLTIANGEEIKNIILLGIGQSNQLKEFQIQELGGIIQKSIAANTIMDVIILVDYDISNYNRFKIASLIASGAELASYKFKKYFTKKNINNNDNKLQETSEMHLFISLKDASDIEQAKAYFNNILQPINEGVVLARNLISEPPNKLYPATYAQKIEEEFKILKNEFGVEVNVKILGTQEMRDLNMGALLGVGQGSQKESKLVSISYLGAVNKDQAPLALVGKGVTFDTGGISLKPSAGMEDMKYDMAGSAAVVGAIKALARRKAKVNVVGVVALVENMPGSNAQRPSDVVTTMSGQTVEVLNTDAEGRLILADALWYVQEVFKPESIIDLATLTGAITIALGYSYAGCFSNNNELAQKLIISGEKVNENLWRMPLHKDYEDMLKSNIADIANIGNVRGAAGSCTAASFLQKFIQFKQNHDSSKTSIPWAHLDIASVAWNRKGGNICPAGAVGFGVRLINQFVEDNYECIK
;
A
#
# COMPACT_ATOMS: atom_id res chain seq x y z
N MET A 1 1.40 18.48 3.75
CA MET A 1 2.66 18.51 4.50
C MET A 1 3.75 18.75 3.47
N ILE A 2 4.60 19.73 3.71
CA ILE A 2 5.71 20.09 2.83
C ILE A 2 6.98 19.55 3.49
N ILE A 3 7.82 18.85 2.73
CA ILE A 3 9.03 18.21 3.24
C ILE A 3 10.23 18.88 2.60
N ASN A 4 11.17 19.32 3.44
CA ASN A 4 12.40 19.98 3.03
C ASN A 4 13.60 19.28 3.65
N PHE A 5 14.66 19.07 2.89
CA PHE A 5 15.96 18.65 3.42
C PHE A 5 16.89 19.86 3.47
N ILE A 6 17.40 20.17 4.66
CA ILE A 6 18.15 21.39 4.93
C ILE A 6 19.50 21.09 5.54
N GLN A 7 20.45 21.98 5.30
CA GLN A 7 21.72 21.99 6.03
C GLN A 7 21.53 22.78 7.29
N THR A 8 21.98 22.24 8.42
CA THR A 8 21.90 22.96 9.68
C THR A 8 23.26 23.44 10.10
N ASP A 9 23.34 24.73 10.38
CA ASP A 9 24.52 25.33 10.98
C ASP A 9 24.51 25.03 12.48
N SER A 10 25.51 24.26 12.93
CA SER A 10 25.79 23.97 14.34
C SER A 10 25.88 25.22 15.22
N GLN A 11 26.16 26.39 14.64
CA GLN A 11 26.24 27.64 15.38
C GLN A 11 24.86 28.25 15.68
N ASN A 12 23.79 27.87 14.95
CA ASN A 12 22.47 28.46 15.15
C ASN A 12 21.30 27.56 14.67
N PHE A 13 20.93 26.56 15.49
CA PHE A 13 19.87 25.59 15.16
C PHE A 13 18.47 26.22 15.00
N PHE A 14 18.17 27.29 15.74
CA PHE A 14 16.87 27.98 15.69
C PHE A 14 16.81 29.12 14.67
N ASN A 15 17.95 29.51 14.09
CA ASN A 15 17.99 30.47 12.99
C ASN A 15 18.43 29.83 11.67
N CYS A 16 18.59 28.50 11.61
CA CYS A 16 18.96 27.82 10.35
C CYS A 16 17.91 27.97 9.24
N LEU A 17 16.70 28.46 9.57
CA LEU A 17 15.67 28.84 8.61
C LEU A 17 15.76 30.33 8.17
N GLU A 18 16.55 31.17 8.84
CA GLU A 18 16.84 32.57 8.46
C GLU A 18 17.76 32.60 7.23
N GLY A 19 17.22 32.27 6.05
CA GLY A 19 18.00 32.22 4.81
C GLY A 19 17.46 31.24 3.77
N ILE A 20 16.52 30.37 4.14
CA ILE A 20 15.70 29.66 3.16
C ILE A 20 14.88 30.72 2.42
N ASN A 21 15.02 30.76 1.09
CA ASN A 21 14.40 31.76 0.23
C ASN A 21 12.91 31.91 0.57
N LYS A 22 12.51 33.05 1.14
CA LYS A 22 11.11 33.37 1.46
C LYS A 22 10.18 33.38 0.24
N THR A 23 10.75 33.31 -0.96
CA THR A 23 10.01 33.13 -2.22
C THR A 23 9.53 31.69 -2.46
N ASP A 24 10.15 30.68 -1.82
CA ASP A 24 9.79 29.27 -1.97
C ASP A 24 8.93 28.73 -0.81
N VAL A 25 8.91 29.43 0.33
CA VAL A 25 8.12 29.07 1.53
C VAL A 25 7.61 30.35 2.18
N THR A 26 6.32 30.64 2.03
CA THR A 26 5.64 31.80 2.63
C THR A 26 5.19 31.45 4.05
N ASP A 27 5.57 32.28 5.03
CA ASP A 27 5.22 32.20 6.47
C ASP A 27 5.81 31.03 7.29
N ILE A 28 7.13 31.08 7.55
CA ILE A 28 7.72 30.33 8.67
C ILE A 28 7.35 31.08 9.97
N SER A 29 6.65 30.41 10.89
CA SER A 29 6.23 31.00 12.16
C SER A 29 7.39 31.16 13.14
N ASN A 30 7.32 32.15 14.05
CA ASN A 30 8.32 32.37 15.11
C ASN A 30 8.40 31.20 16.13
N SER A 31 7.50 30.22 16.07
CA SER A 31 7.47 29.05 16.97
C SER A 31 8.06 27.81 16.30
N GLN A 32 9.38 27.68 16.29
CA GLN A 32 10.06 26.51 15.73
C GLN A 32 10.13 25.36 16.75
N SER A 33 9.69 24.18 16.33
CA SER A 33 9.89 22.95 17.11
C SER A 33 11.08 22.15 16.56
N ILE A 34 11.92 21.58 17.43
CA ILE A 34 13.02 20.71 17.01
C ILE A 34 12.78 19.30 17.56
N CYS A 35 12.80 18.30 16.69
CA CYS A 35 12.68 16.88 17.02
C CYS A 35 14.06 16.20 17.02
N LEU A 36 14.36 15.53 18.13
CA LEU A 36 15.60 14.78 18.36
C LEU A 36 15.29 13.28 18.42
N LEU A 37 16.09 12.49 17.71
CA LEU A 37 16.02 11.03 17.72
C LEU A 37 16.87 10.48 18.87
N ILE A 38 16.24 9.97 19.93
CA ILE A 38 16.93 9.52 21.15
C ILE A 38 16.84 8.00 21.28
N GLY A 39 18.01 7.35 21.36
CA GLY A 39 18.11 5.91 21.61
C GLY A 39 17.72 5.53 23.04
N SER A 40 17.52 4.23 23.29
CA SER A 40 17.25 3.71 24.64
C SER A 40 18.42 3.83 25.61
N ASP A 41 19.62 4.16 25.11
CA ASP A 41 20.81 4.50 25.88
C ASP A 41 20.78 5.95 26.41
N LEU A 42 19.85 6.77 25.92
CA LEU A 42 19.65 8.18 26.30
C LEU A 42 20.90 9.05 26.08
N VAL A 43 21.78 8.66 25.17
CA VAL A 43 23.01 9.39 24.85
C VAL A 43 22.69 10.49 23.82
N LEU A 44 23.19 11.70 24.08
CA LEU A 44 23.13 12.81 23.13
C LEU A 44 24.39 12.80 22.26
N THR A 45 24.20 13.03 20.96
CA THR A 45 25.29 13.28 20.01
C THR A 45 25.92 14.66 20.23
N ASP A 46 27.05 14.93 19.57
CA ASP A 46 27.71 16.24 19.62
C ASP A 46 26.78 17.38 19.16
N SER A 47 26.02 17.18 18.07
CA SER A 47 25.09 18.20 17.56
C SER A 47 23.94 18.44 18.55
N MET A 48 23.42 17.37 19.19
CA MET A 48 22.40 17.49 20.23
C MET A 48 22.93 18.19 21.49
N LEU A 49 24.19 17.95 21.86
CA LEU A 49 24.84 18.63 22.99
C LEU A 49 25.05 20.12 22.70
N GLN A 50 25.41 20.49 21.46
CA GLN A 50 25.48 21.89 21.04
C GLN A 50 24.12 22.58 21.11
N LEU A 51 23.06 21.92 20.62
CA LEU A 51 21.69 22.40 20.77
C LEU A 51 21.31 22.53 22.26
N ASP A 52 21.66 21.55 23.09
CA ASP A 52 21.36 21.57 24.52
C ASP A 52 22.03 22.75 25.23
N GLN A 53 23.26 23.10 24.86
CA GLN A 53 23.94 24.31 25.35
C GLN A 53 23.17 25.58 25.01
N GLN A 54 22.68 25.71 23.77
CA GLN A 54 21.80 26.82 23.35
C GLN A 54 20.48 26.85 24.13
N CYS A 55 20.02 25.68 24.59
CA CYS A 55 18.82 25.51 25.41
C CYS A 55 19.07 25.60 26.93
N GLY A 56 20.26 26.01 27.38
CA GLY A 56 20.59 26.13 28.81
C GLY A 56 20.78 24.80 29.55
N GLY A 57 21.09 23.72 28.82
CA GLY A 57 21.34 22.37 29.33
C GLY A 57 20.08 21.62 29.76
N ILE A 58 18.88 22.06 29.32
CA ILE A 58 17.61 21.52 29.77
C ILE A 58 17.40 20.05 29.37
N ILE A 59 17.90 19.65 28.18
CA ILE A 59 17.75 18.29 27.65
C ILE A 59 18.60 17.34 28.50
N SER A 60 19.88 17.66 28.73
CA SER A 60 20.75 16.85 29.60
C SER A 60 20.21 16.78 31.03
N LYS A 61 19.74 17.90 31.60
CA LYS A 61 19.13 17.91 32.94
C LYS A 61 17.89 17.02 33.00
N PHE A 62 17.03 17.09 32.00
CA PHE A 62 15.84 16.24 31.90
C PHE A 62 16.22 14.76 31.86
N LEU A 63 17.14 14.36 30.98
CA LEU A 63 17.60 12.98 30.85
C LEU A 63 18.31 12.47 32.12
N GLN A 64 19.08 13.31 32.81
CA GLN A 64 19.71 12.94 34.08
C GLN A 64 18.72 12.77 35.24
N GLN A 65 17.70 13.64 35.34
CA GLN A 65 16.66 13.54 36.38
C GLN A 65 15.75 12.33 36.15
N ASN A 66 15.51 12.00 34.88
CA ASN A 66 14.75 10.85 34.45
C ASN A 66 15.34 9.51 34.94
N THR A 67 16.67 9.40 35.06
CA THR A 67 17.35 8.23 35.65
C THR A 67 17.17 8.13 37.17
N LYS A 68 16.87 9.25 37.86
CA LYS A 68 16.82 9.32 39.33
C LYS A 68 15.42 9.15 39.92
N ASN A 69 14.36 9.62 39.25
CA ASN A 69 13.03 9.84 39.87
C ASN A 69 11.85 9.11 39.21
N LYS A 70 12.06 7.89 38.69
CA LYS A 70 11.17 7.12 37.75
C LYS A 70 11.38 7.56 36.29
N GLN A 71 11.47 6.57 35.40
CA GLN A 71 11.66 6.75 33.97
C GLN A 71 10.41 7.41 33.34
N ILE A 72 10.44 8.75 33.20
CA ILE A 72 9.44 9.58 32.51
C ILE A 72 9.61 9.50 30.98
N PHE A 73 10.82 9.15 30.51
CA PHE A 73 11.15 8.90 29.10
C PHE A 73 12.21 7.79 29.05
N SER A 74 11.94 6.66 28.43
CA SER A 74 12.91 5.56 28.32
C SER A 74 13.62 5.50 26.97
N GLY A 75 13.23 6.34 26.01
CA GLY A 75 13.72 6.26 24.64
C GLY A 75 13.17 5.04 23.90
N LYS A 76 12.09 4.42 24.41
CA LYS A 76 11.44 3.29 23.72
C LYS A 76 10.88 3.73 22.37
N PHE A 77 10.84 2.81 21.42
CA PHE A 77 10.38 3.08 20.06
C PHE A 77 9.00 3.77 20.04
N GLY A 78 8.95 4.94 19.40
CA GLY A 78 7.74 5.74 19.23
C GLY A 78 7.31 6.56 20.45
N GLU A 79 8.07 6.56 21.54
CA GLU A 79 7.79 7.43 22.69
C GLU A 79 8.09 8.88 22.37
N ILE A 80 7.18 9.78 22.72
CA ILE A 80 7.34 11.21 22.48
C ILE A 80 7.32 11.96 23.81
N LYS A 81 8.26 12.89 23.98
CA LYS A 81 8.25 13.86 25.08
C LYS A 81 8.47 15.27 24.55
N PHE A 82 7.59 16.19 24.96
CA PHE A 82 7.76 17.61 24.71
C PHE A 82 8.46 18.28 25.89
N LEU A 83 9.47 19.09 25.59
CA LEU A 83 10.10 20.03 26.50
C LEU A 83 9.88 21.43 25.93
N THR A 84 9.24 22.30 26.69
CA THR A 84 8.98 23.68 26.28
C THR A 84 9.99 24.60 26.96
N ILE A 85 10.64 25.43 26.15
CA ILE A 85 11.59 26.45 26.60
C ILE A 85 10.95 27.80 26.33
N ALA A 86 10.80 28.60 27.38
CA ALA A 86 10.34 29.98 27.28
C ALA A 86 11.53 30.92 27.55
N ASN A 87 11.84 31.79 26.59
CA ASN A 87 12.82 32.85 26.76
C ASN A 87 12.18 34.20 26.38
N GLY A 88 11.68 34.94 27.38
CA GLY A 88 10.84 36.11 27.13
C GLY A 88 9.52 35.72 26.46
N GLU A 89 9.23 36.29 25.29
CA GLU A 89 8.04 35.98 24.49
C GLU A 89 8.27 34.83 23.48
N GLU A 90 9.51 34.38 23.28
CA GLU A 90 9.81 33.24 22.40
C GLU A 90 9.55 31.91 23.11
N ILE A 91 8.71 31.07 22.49
CA ILE A 91 8.46 29.69 22.92
C ILE A 91 9.07 28.73 21.89
N LYS A 92 10.04 27.93 22.34
CA LYS A 92 10.70 26.88 21.55
C LYS A 92 10.30 25.52 22.11
N ASN A 93 9.93 24.58 21.24
CA ASN A 93 9.56 23.22 21.64
C ASN A 93 10.64 22.23 21.21
N ILE A 94 11.18 21.46 22.15
CA ILE A 94 12.02 20.30 21.87
C ILE A 94 11.15 19.04 21.97
N ILE A 95 11.14 18.24 20.92
CA ILE A 95 10.42 16.97 20.82
C ILE A 95 11.45 15.84 20.89
N LEU A 96 11.49 15.12 21.99
CA LEU A 96 12.28 13.90 22.10
C LEU A 96 11.47 12.74 21.53
N LEU A 97 11.99 12.08 20.49
CA LEU A 97 11.41 10.87 19.92
C LEU A 97 12.30 9.67 20.26
N GLY A 98 11.76 8.73 21.03
CA GLY A 98 12.42 7.47 21.33
C GLY A 98 12.47 6.57 20.10
N ILE A 99 13.67 6.13 19.74
CA ILE A 99 13.89 5.21 18.61
C ILE A 99 14.14 3.76 19.07
N GLY A 100 14.25 3.52 20.37
CA GLY A 100 14.58 2.21 20.92
C GLY A 100 16.06 1.86 20.76
N GLN A 101 16.35 0.58 20.54
CA GLN A 101 17.70 0.09 20.29
C GLN A 101 18.10 0.43 18.85
N SER A 102 18.87 1.50 18.69
CA SER A 102 19.24 2.06 17.38
C SER A 102 19.94 1.08 16.46
N ASN A 103 20.64 0.07 17.00
CA ASN A 103 21.34 -0.96 16.23
C ASN A 103 20.43 -2.10 15.72
N GLN A 104 19.14 -2.15 16.10
CA GLN A 104 18.20 -3.21 15.72
C GLN A 104 17.07 -2.76 14.79
N LEU A 105 17.06 -1.49 14.38
CA LEU A 105 15.97 -0.94 13.58
C LEU A 105 16.02 -1.47 12.14
N LYS A 106 14.84 -1.82 11.62
CA LYS A 106 14.61 -2.14 10.21
C LYS A 106 14.17 -0.88 9.45
N GLU A 107 14.33 -0.86 8.12
CA GLU A 107 13.95 0.29 7.28
C GLU A 107 12.51 0.75 7.52
N PHE A 108 11.54 -0.18 7.58
CA PHE A 108 10.15 0.17 7.81
C PHE A 108 9.92 0.83 9.18
N GLN A 109 10.71 0.48 10.21
CA GLN A 109 10.58 1.09 11.54
C GLN A 109 11.07 2.55 11.51
N ILE A 110 12.11 2.86 10.74
CA ILE A 110 12.56 4.23 10.52
C ILE A 110 11.48 5.04 9.78
N GLN A 111 10.83 4.42 8.78
CA GLN A 111 9.69 5.03 8.11
C GLN A 111 8.54 5.29 9.10
N GLU A 112 8.26 4.37 10.02
CA GLU A 112 7.24 4.58 11.06
C GLU A 112 7.54 5.76 11.99
N LEU A 113 8.82 6.06 12.29
CA LEU A 113 9.19 7.25 13.06
C LEU A 113 8.68 8.54 12.39
N GLY A 114 8.82 8.65 11.06
CA GLY A 114 8.28 9.78 10.30
C GLY A 114 6.77 9.93 10.45
N GLY A 115 6.04 8.81 10.42
CA GLY A 115 4.60 8.80 10.64
C GLY A 115 4.20 9.18 12.06
N ILE A 116 4.96 8.74 13.06
CA ILE A 116 4.78 9.11 14.47
C ILE A 116 4.98 10.62 14.67
N ILE A 117 6.03 11.19 14.07
CA ILE A 117 6.29 12.64 14.09
C ILE A 117 5.12 13.39 13.45
N GLN A 118 4.70 12.99 12.24
CA GLN A 118 3.59 13.63 11.53
C GLN A 118 2.29 13.66 12.37
N LYS A 119 1.95 12.54 13.01
CA LYS A 119 0.76 12.46 13.87
C LYS A 119 0.88 13.35 15.10
N SER A 120 2.06 13.35 15.72
CA SER A 120 2.35 14.14 16.91
C SER A 120 2.22 15.64 16.64
N ILE A 121 2.84 16.14 15.57
CA ILE A 121 2.77 17.56 15.22
C ILE A 121 1.35 17.96 14.83
N ALA A 122 0.61 17.10 14.12
CA ALA A 122 -0.78 17.37 13.76
C ALA A 122 -1.71 17.43 14.99
N ALA A 123 -1.52 16.54 15.97
CA ALA A 123 -2.30 16.54 17.21
C ALA A 123 -2.04 17.81 18.05
N ASN A 124 -0.79 18.29 18.05
CA ASN A 124 -0.34 19.46 18.80
C ASN A 124 -0.40 20.77 18.01
N THR A 125 -0.94 20.77 16.78
CA THR A 125 -1.06 21.97 15.92
C THR A 125 0.29 22.68 15.71
N ILE A 126 1.36 21.89 15.59
CA ILE A 126 2.71 22.38 15.28
C ILE A 126 2.84 22.53 13.76
N MET A 127 3.17 23.74 13.33
CA MET A 127 3.29 24.11 11.92
C MET A 127 4.65 23.74 11.35
N ASP A 128 5.71 24.15 12.06
CA ASP A 128 7.09 23.99 11.62
C ASP A 128 7.85 23.08 12.58
N VAL A 129 8.42 21.99 12.07
CA VAL A 129 9.29 21.11 12.84
C VAL A 129 10.59 20.81 12.09
N ILE A 130 11.72 20.93 12.78
CA ILE A 130 13.04 20.51 12.31
C ILE A 130 13.37 19.15 12.93
N ILE A 131 13.67 18.13 12.14
CA ILE A 131 14.14 16.81 12.61
C ILE A 131 15.65 16.76 12.44
N LEU A 132 16.38 16.58 13.54
CA LEU A 132 17.83 16.43 13.49
C LEU A 132 18.21 14.97 13.20
N VAL A 133 18.84 14.71 12.04
CA VAL A 133 19.39 13.41 11.64
C VAL A 133 20.91 13.53 11.55
N ASP A 134 21.59 13.20 12.65
CA ASP A 134 23.01 13.50 12.82
C ASP A 134 23.89 12.27 13.10
N TYR A 135 23.30 11.07 13.15
CA TYR A 135 24.02 9.80 13.30
C TYR A 135 23.40 8.69 12.44
N ASP A 136 24.18 7.62 12.25
CA ASP A 136 23.76 6.40 11.56
C ASP A 136 22.95 5.50 12.50
N ILE A 137 21.92 4.84 11.97
CA ILE A 137 21.01 3.96 12.70
C ILE A 137 21.16 2.57 12.09
N SER A 138 21.48 1.57 12.90
CA SER A 138 21.84 0.23 12.42
C SER A 138 22.92 0.29 11.34
N ASN A 139 22.58 -0.11 10.10
CA ASN A 139 23.47 -0.11 8.95
C ASN A 139 23.06 0.97 7.93
N TYR A 140 22.19 1.90 8.31
CA TYR A 140 21.68 2.95 7.44
C TYR A 140 22.38 4.26 7.76
N ASN A 141 22.91 4.90 6.73
CA ASN A 141 23.51 6.21 6.84
C ASN A 141 22.45 7.32 7.01
N ARG A 142 22.91 8.49 7.44
CA ARG A 142 22.08 9.69 7.64
C ARG A 142 21.14 10.01 6.47
N PHE A 143 21.63 9.97 5.23
CA PHE A 143 20.78 10.31 4.07
C PHE A 143 19.59 9.34 3.94
N LYS A 144 19.83 8.03 4.10
CA LYS A 144 18.78 7.01 3.96
C LYS A 144 17.76 7.15 5.09
N ILE A 145 18.21 7.40 6.32
CA ILE A 145 17.34 7.66 7.48
C ILE A 145 16.44 8.87 7.21
N ALA A 146 17.02 9.99 6.78
CA ALA A 146 16.31 11.21 6.46
C ALA A 146 15.21 10.97 5.40
N SER A 147 15.54 10.27 4.31
CA SER A 147 14.56 9.96 3.28
C SER A 147 13.44 9.03 3.76
N LEU A 148 13.74 8.03 4.60
CA LEU A 148 12.73 7.13 5.17
C LEU A 148 11.76 7.86 6.10
N ILE A 149 12.27 8.75 6.96
CA ILE A 149 11.46 9.61 7.82
C ILE A 149 10.54 10.51 6.98
N ALA A 150 11.06 11.15 5.93
CA ALA A 150 10.27 11.93 4.98
C ALA A 150 9.12 11.10 4.39
N SER A 151 9.44 9.91 3.87
CA SER A 151 8.46 9.02 3.26
C SER A 151 7.36 8.58 4.22
N GLY A 152 7.71 8.24 5.46
CA GLY A 152 6.72 7.87 6.47
C GLY A 152 5.81 9.01 6.89
N ALA A 153 6.36 10.21 7.01
CA ALA A 153 5.59 11.41 7.30
C ALA A 153 4.61 11.74 6.17
N GLU A 154 5.05 11.65 4.91
CA GLU A 154 4.18 11.83 3.73
C GLU A 154 3.01 10.83 3.74
N LEU A 155 3.30 9.54 3.93
CA LEU A 155 2.26 8.50 3.98
C LEU A 155 1.27 8.69 5.14
N ALA A 156 1.74 9.09 6.32
CA ALA A 156 0.88 9.37 7.47
C ALA A 156 0.02 10.63 7.28
N SER A 157 0.48 11.58 6.46
CA SER A 157 -0.22 12.83 6.20
C SER A 157 -1.46 12.68 5.30
N TYR A 158 -1.64 11.53 4.64
CA TYR A 158 -2.77 11.25 3.77
C TYR A 158 -4.11 11.47 4.48
N LYS A 159 -5.04 12.16 3.82
CA LYS A 159 -6.41 12.37 4.29
C LYS A 159 -7.37 12.32 3.09
N PHE A 160 -8.35 11.42 3.13
CA PHE A 160 -9.40 11.38 2.12
C PHE A 160 -10.56 12.30 2.50
N LYS A 161 -10.50 13.57 2.09
CA LYS A 161 -11.49 14.61 2.44
C LYS A 161 -12.36 15.09 1.27
N LYS A 162 -12.29 14.41 0.11
CA LYS A 162 -12.90 14.82 -1.17
C LYS A 162 -14.39 15.19 -1.08
N TYR A 163 -15.17 14.55 -0.21
CA TYR A 163 -16.62 14.71 -0.13
C TYR A 163 -17.12 15.59 1.04
N PHE A 164 -16.21 16.12 1.87
CA PHE A 164 -16.61 17.01 2.96
C PHE A 164 -16.95 18.40 2.43
N THR A 165 -18.09 18.96 2.84
CA THR A 165 -18.47 20.35 2.54
C THR A 165 -18.10 21.26 3.70
N LYS A 166 -17.90 22.56 3.41
CA LYS A 166 -17.51 23.56 4.42
C LYS A 166 -18.54 23.77 5.56
N LYS A 167 -19.78 23.28 5.44
CA LYS A 167 -20.90 23.61 6.35
C LYS A 167 -21.05 22.68 7.56
N ASN A 168 -20.55 21.44 7.51
CA ASN A 168 -20.55 20.51 8.65
C ASN A 168 -19.27 20.61 9.51
N ILE A 169 -18.63 21.78 9.51
CA ILE A 169 -17.38 22.07 10.21
C ILE A 169 -17.63 22.51 11.67
N ASN A 170 -18.87 22.79 12.08
CA ASN A 170 -19.16 23.54 13.31
C ASN A 170 -19.86 22.80 14.47
N ASN A 171 -19.98 21.47 14.48
CA ASN A 171 -20.52 20.79 15.66
C ASN A 171 -19.51 19.78 16.22
N ASN A 172 -18.80 20.23 17.26
CA ASN A 172 -17.96 19.51 18.23
C ASN A 172 -16.50 19.17 17.90
N ASP A 173 -15.99 19.42 16.68
CA ASP A 173 -14.56 19.31 16.35
C ASP A 173 -13.99 20.66 15.90
N ASN A 174 -13.56 21.50 16.84
CA ASN A 174 -12.88 22.79 16.61
C ASN A 174 -11.46 22.67 15.99
N LYS A 175 -11.20 21.70 15.10
CA LYS A 175 -9.89 21.50 14.45
C LYS A 175 -9.99 21.09 12.98
N LEU A 176 -10.73 21.86 12.20
CA LEU A 176 -10.39 22.07 10.79
C LEU A 176 -10.21 23.56 10.56
N GLN A 177 -9.12 24.12 11.11
CA GLN A 177 -8.48 25.26 10.46
C GLN A 177 -8.36 24.94 8.96
N GLU A 178 -8.48 25.95 8.10
CA GLU A 178 -7.87 25.93 6.75
C GLU A 178 -6.61 25.09 6.85
N THR A 179 -6.39 24.10 5.97
CA THR A 179 -5.28 23.15 6.12
C THR A 179 -3.97 23.92 6.23
N SER A 180 -3.58 24.25 7.45
CA SER A 180 -2.42 25.04 7.74
C SER A 180 -1.27 24.17 7.26
N GLU A 181 -0.48 24.70 6.32
CA GLU A 181 0.61 23.97 5.72
C GLU A 181 1.62 23.59 6.81
N MET A 182 1.71 22.29 7.13
CA MET A 182 2.73 21.81 8.05
C MET A 182 4.02 21.56 7.27
N HIS A 183 5.12 22.14 7.75
CA HIS A 183 6.46 22.00 7.18
C HIS A 183 7.32 21.07 8.05
N LEU A 184 7.92 20.07 7.37
CA LEU A 184 8.86 19.13 7.95
C LEU A 184 10.25 19.41 7.37
N PHE A 185 11.14 19.96 8.19
CA PHE A 185 12.53 20.23 7.80
C PHE A 185 13.43 19.12 8.35
N ILE A 186 13.98 18.27 7.48
CA ILE A 186 14.92 17.22 7.89
C ILE A 186 16.34 17.76 7.75
N SER A 187 16.99 17.92 8.90
CA SER A 187 18.31 18.49 9.06
C SER A 187 19.39 17.42 8.91
N LEU A 188 20.37 17.72 8.07
CA LEU A 188 21.58 16.93 7.86
C LEU A 188 22.80 17.87 7.93
N LYS A 189 23.93 17.35 8.40
CA LYS A 189 25.17 18.13 8.56
C LYS A 189 25.87 18.37 7.21
N ASP A 190 25.98 17.32 6.41
CA ASP A 190 26.78 17.32 5.18
C ASP A 190 25.91 17.63 3.96
N ALA A 191 26.38 18.55 3.10
CA ALA A 191 25.69 18.89 1.86
C ALA A 191 25.48 17.68 0.94
N SER A 192 26.44 16.75 0.91
CA SER A 192 26.33 15.51 0.14
C SER A 192 25.21 14.59 0.63
N ASP A 193 24.97 14.53 1.95
CA ASP A 193 23.88 13.74 2.51
C ASP A 193 22.52 14.34 2.13
N ILE A 194 22.41 15.66 2.05
CA ILE A 194 21.19 16.36 1.64
C ILE A 194 20.85 16.04 0.20
N GLU A 195 21.82 16.13 -0.71
CA GLU A 195 21.62 15.80 -2.13
C GLU A 195 21.20 14.33 -2.30
N GLN A 196 21.89 13.41 -1.60
CA GLN A 196 21.56 11.98 -1.62
C GLN A 196 20.17 11.71 -1.03
N ALA A 197 19.80 12.37 0.07
CA ALA A 197 18.50 12.20 0.71
C ALA A 197 17.36 12.70 -0.19
N LYS A 198 17.53 13.88 -0.81
CA LYS A 198 16.60 14.44 -1.80
C LYS A 198 16.45 13.52 -3.00
N ALA A 199 17.57 13.05 -3.56
CA ALA A 199 17.56 12.17 -4.73
C ALA A 199 16.89 10.83 -4.41
N TYR A 200 17.21 10.21 -3.27
CA TYR A 200 16.62 8.94 -2.87
C TYR A 200 15.12 9.08 -2.55
N PHE A 201 14.72 10.15 -1.87
CA PHE A 201 13.31 10.43 -1.62
C PHE A 201 12.54 10.65 -2.93
N ASN A 202 12.95 11.59 -3.76
CA ASN A 202 12.22 11.98 -4.99
C ASN A 202 12.18 10.87 -6.05
N ASN A 203 13.27 10.09 -6.20
CA ASN A 203 13.37 9.13 -7.29
C ASN A 203 12.95 7.70 -6.90
N ILE A 204 12.96 7.36 -5.60
CA ILE A 204 12.65 6.01 -5.12
C ILE A 204 11.43 6.00 -4.20
N LEU A 205 11.47 6.72 -3.08
CA LEU A 205 10.42 6.60 -2.05
C LEU A 205 9.12 7.34 -2.41
N GLN A 206 9.20 8.54 -2.98
CA GLN A 206 8.03 9.32 -3.38
C GLN A 206 7.21 8.60 -4.46
N PRO A 207 7.80 8.01 -5.52
CA PRO A 207 7.07 7.14 -6.45
C PRO A 207 6.29 6.01 -5.78
N ILE A 208 6.88 5.36 -4.77
CA ILE A 208 6.23 4.30 -4.00
C ILE A 208 5.06 4.88 -3.20
N ASN A 209 5.26 6.01 -2.55
CA ASN A 209 4.23 6.72 -1.79
C ASN A 209 3.06 7.17 -2.68
N GLU A 210 3.33 7.70 -3.87
CA GLU A 210 2.32 8.05 -4.87
C GLU A 210 1.50 6.83 -5.30
N GLY A 211 2.13 5.67 -5.47
CA GLY A 211 1.44 4.40 -5.73
C GLY A 211 0.52 3.99 -4.58
N VAL A 212 1.00 4.07 -3.33
CA VAL A 212 0.21 3.77 -2.12
C VAL A 212 -0.97 4.73 -2.01
N VAL A 213 -0.74 6.03 -2.21
CA VAL A 213 -1.78 7.07 -2.15
C VAL A 213 -2.80 6.89 -3.27
N LEU A 214 -2.39 6.51 -4.48
CA LEU A 214 -3.33 6.16 -5.55
C LEU A 214 -4.21 4.98 -5.15
N ALA A 215 -3.62 3.90 -4.64
CA ALA A 215 -4.38 2.74 -4.16
C ALA A 215 -5.38 3.15 -3.06
N ARG A 216 -4.93 3.94 -2.06
CA ARG A 216 -5.80 4.45 -1.00
C ARG A 216 -6.93 5.31 -1.53
N ASN A 217 -6.66 6.19 -2.50
CA ASN A 217 -7.67 7.03 -3.11
C ASN A 217 -8.72 6.17 -3.81
N LEU A 218 -8.32 5.21 -4.64
CA LEU A 218 -9.25 4.32 -5.36
C LEU A 218 -10.14 3.54 -4.38
N ILE A 219 -9.55 2.97 -3.32
CA ILE A 219 -10.27 2.21 -2.28
C ILE A 219 -11.21 3.08 -1.45
N SER A 220 -10.87 4.36 -1.26
CA SER A 220 -11.64 5.27 -0.41
C SER A 220 -12.88 5.83 -1.12
N GLU A 221 -12.87 5.91 -2.45
CA GLU A 221 -14.00 6.42 -3.24
C GLU A 221 -15.29 5.64 -2.94
N PRO A 222 -16.44 6.31 -2.84
CA PRO A 222 -17.72 5.63 -2.68
C PRO A 222 -18.16 5.01 -4.01
N PRO A 223 -18.91 3.90 -3.97
CA PRO A 223 -19.24 3.10 -5.15
C PRO A 223 -20.11 3.85 -6.18
N ASN A 224 -20.91 4.82 -5.74
CA ASN A 224 -21.68 5.68 -6.64
C ASN A 224 -20.81 6.67 -7.45
N LYS A 225 -19.54 6.85 -7.08
CA LYS A 225 -18.57 7.72 -7.75
C LYS A 225 -17.49 6.94 -8.48
N LEU A 226 -17.07 5.79 -7.94
CA LEU A 226 -16.11 4.90 -8.56
C LEU A 226 -16.75 3.53 -8.80
N TYR A 227 -17.30 3.37 -10.00
CA TYR A 227 -17.82 2.11 -10.56
C TYR A 227 -16.97 1.71 -11.80
N PRO A 228 -17.15 0.52 -12.41
CA PRO A 228 -16.16 -0.06 -13.34
C PRO A 228 -15.71 0.87 -14.47
N ALA A 229 -16.64 1.55 -15.15
CA ALA A 229 -16.30 2.48 -16.23
C ALA A 229 -15.49 3.69 -15.76
N THR A 230 -15.91 4.36 -14.67
CA THR A 230 -15.17 5.49 -14.10
C THR A 230 -13.83 5.09 -13.52
N TYR A 231 -13.72 3.86 -13.02
CA TYR A 231 -12.45 3.33 -12.53
C TYR A 231 -11.49 3.07 -13.70
N ALA A 232 -11.94 2.42 -14.77
CA ALA A 232 -11.14 2.23 -15.98
C ALA A 232 -10.65 3.57 -16.56
N GLN A 233 -11.52 4.59 -16.60
CA GLN A 233 -11.14 5.94 -17.03
C GLN A 233 -10.08 6.57 -16.12
N LYS A 234 -10.25 6.47 -14.79
CA LYS A 234 -9.29 7.01 -13.83
C LYS A 234 -7.92 6.33 -13.94
N ILE A 235 -7.88 5.02 -14.21
CA ILE A 235 -6.63 4.31 -14.51
C ILE A 235 -5.96 4.93 -15.75
N GLU A 236 -6.71 5.06 -16.85
CA GLU A 236 -6.17 5.63 -18.09
C GLU A 236 -5.63 7.06 -17.90
N GLU A 237 -6.35 7.91 -17.16
CA GLU A 237 -5.95 9.28 -16.83
C GLU A 237 -4.65 9.31 -16.02
N GLU A 238 -4.53 8.48 -14.98
CA GLU A 238 -3.32 8.41 -14.13
C GLU A 238 -2.06 8.00 -14.92
N PHE A 239 -2.18 7.03 -15.84
CA PHE A 239 -1.05 6.61 -16.67
C PHE A 239 -0.74 7.59 -17.81
N LYS A 240 -1.72 8.37 -18.29
CA LYS A 240 -1.48 9.52 -19.18
C LYS A 240 -0.67 10.62 -18.47
N ILE A 241 -0.99 10.91 -17.21
CA ILE A 241 -0.23 11.87 -16.39
C ILE A 241 1.23 11.43 -16.27
N LEU A 242 1.49 10.15 -15.97
CA LEU A 242 2.85 9.62 -15.88
C LEU A 242 3.67 9.82 -17.17
N LYS A 243 3.05 9.61 -18.33
CA LYS A 243 3.69 9.86 -19.63
C LYS A 243 4.01 11.34 -19.82
N ASN A 244 3.04 12.22 -19.56
CA ASN A 244 3.16 13.65 -19.82
C ASN A 244 4.16 14.33 -18.89
N GLU A 245 4.17 13.97 -17.61
CA GLU A 245 5.00 14.63 -16.60
C GLU A 245 6.40 14.01 -16.48
N PHE A 246 6.55 12.70 -16.73
CA PHE A 246 7.79 11.98 -16.45
C PHE A 246 8.40 11.24 -17.64
N GLY A 247 7.74 11.30 -18.81
CA GLY A 247 8.21 10.64 -20.04
C GLY A 247 8.22 9.11 -19.92
N VAL A 248 7.41 8.53 -19.04
CA VAL A 248 7.33 7.09 -18.84
C VAL A 248 6.21 6.51 -19.69
N GLU A 249 6.55 5.60 -20.59
CA GLU A 249 5.56 4.93 -21.43
C GLU A 249 4.91 3.75 -20.70
N VAL A 250 3.60 3.83 -20.55
CA VAL A 250 2.75 2.74 -20.06
C VAL A 250 1.58 2.59 -21.02
N ASN A 251 1.33 1.36 -21.49
CA ASN A 251 0.19 1.07 -22.35
C ASN A 251 -1.01 0.66 -21.48
N VAL A 252 -2.16 1.30 -21.70
CA VAL A 252 -3.43 0.94 -21.07
C VAL A 252 -4.42 0.51 -22.16
N LYS A 253 -5.00 -0.68 -22.01
CA LYS A 253 -6.07 -1.20 -22.86
C LYS A 253 -7.27 -1.57 -22.01
N ILE A 254 -8.45 -1.11 -22.42
CA ILE A 254 -9.73 -1.37 -21.74
C ILE A 254 -10.58 -2.24 -22.65
N LEU A 255 -11.12 -3.33 -22.13
CA LEU A 255 -12.12 -4.15 -22.79
C LEU A 255 -13.50 -3.83 -22.21
N GLY A 256 -14.47 -3.61 -23.09
CA GLY A 256 -15.88 -3.51 -22.74
C GLY A 256 -16.55 -4.87 -22.68
N THR A 257 -17.86 -4.85 -22.41
CA THR A 257 -18.71 -6.04 -22.31
C THR A 257 -18.67 -6.86 -23.59
N GLN A 258 -18.71 -6.23 -24.77
CA GLN A 258 -18.76 -6.94 -26.04
C GLN A 258 -17.44 -7.66 -26.32
N GLU A 259 -16.31 -6.98 -26.16
CA GLU A 259 -14.99 -7.58 -26.35
C GLU A 259 -14.75 -8.75 -25.38
N MET A 260 -15.23 -8.64 -24.13
CA MET A 260 -15.17 -9.74 -23.16
C MET A 260 -16.09 -10.91 -23.53
N ARG A 261 -17.26 -10.66 -24.16
CA ARG A 261 -18.12 -11.73 -24.68
C ARG A 261 -17.45 -12.48 -25.82
N ASP A 262 -16.81 -11.76 -26.73
CA ASP A 262 -16.11 -12.35 -27.88
C ASP A 262 -14.91 -13.20 -27.43
N LEU A 263 -14.36 -12.90 -26.25
CA LEU A 263 -13.33 -13.69 -25.57
C LEU A 263 -13.89 -14.80 -24.66
N ASN A 264 -15.21 -15.03 -24.63
CA ASN A 264 -15.87 -16.02 -23.77
C ASN A 264 -15.61 -15.86 -22.27
N MET A 265 -15.49 -14.62 -21.76
CA MET A 265 -15.32 -14.34 -20.32
C MET A 265 -16.65 -14.46 -19.55
N GLY A 266 -17.31 -15.61 -19.64
CA GLY A 266 -18.65 -15.81 -19.10
C GLY A 266 -18.70 -15.80 -17.56
N ALA A 267 -17.60 -16.12 -16.87
CA ALA A 267 -17.56 -16.06 -15.41
C ALA A 267 -17.53 -14.60 -14.93
N LEU A 268 -16.68 -13.75 -15.52
CA LEU A 268 -16.61 -12.33 -15.21
C LEU A 268 -17.90 -11.60 -15.57
N LEU A 269 -18.42 -11.85 -16.78
CA LEU A 269 -19.67 -11.24 -17.25
C LEU A 269 -20.88 -11.68 -16.43
N GLY A 270 -20.91 -12.94 -15.99
CA GLY A 270 -21.93 -13.48 -15.09
C GLY A 270 -21.99 -12.76 -13.74
N VAL A 271 -20.86 -12.30 -13.21
CA VAL A 271 -20.87 -11.49 -11.98
C VAL A 271 -21.47 -10.10 -12.21
N GLY A 272 -21.06 -9.41 -13.28
CA GLY A 272 -21.46 -8.02 -13.51
C GLY A 272 -22.86 -7.81 -14.08
N GLN A 273 -23.48 -8.85 -14.67
CA GLN A 273 -24.75 -8.72 -15.40
C GLN A 273 -25.97 -8.28 -14.56
N GLY A 274 -25.86 -8.35 -13.23
CA GLY A 274 -26.88 -7.84 -12.30
C GLY A 274 -26.86 -6.31 -12.14
N SER A 275 -25.72 -5.66 -12.42
CA SER A 275 -25.59 -4.20 -12.34
C SER A 275 -25.91 -3.53 -13.69
N GLN A 276 -26.40 -2.29 -13.62
CA GLN A 276 -26.48 -1.38 -14.76
C GLN A 276 -25.12 -0.78 -15.13
N LYS A 277 -24.11 -0.92 -14.26
CA LYS A 277 -22.74 -0.47 -14.50
C LYS A 277 -21.96 -1.59 -15.17
N GLU A 278 -21.78 -1.45 -16.49
CA GLU A 278 -21.08 -2.45 -17.29
C GLU A 278 -19.68 -2.78 -16.76
N SER A 279 -19.36 -4.08 -16.76
CA SER A 279 -18.03 -4.60 -16.44
C SER A 279 -16.97 -4.07 -17.41
N LYS A 280 -15.73 -3.96 -16.91
CA LYS A 280 -14.53 -3.63 -17.70
C LYS A 280 -13.38 -4.56 -17.30
N LEU A 281 -12.54 -4.93 -18.26
CA LEU A 281 -11.22 -5.50 -17.99
C LEU A 281 -10.17 -4.49 -18.42
N VAL A 282 -9.25 -4.13 -17.53
CA VAL A 282 -8.19 -3.17 -17.86
C VAL A 282 -6.85 -3.88 -17.78
N SER A 283 -6.07 -3.79 -18.85
CA SER A 283 -4.68 -4.23 -18.87
C SER A 283 -3.73 -3.04 -18.96
N ILE A 284 -2.67 -3.08 -18.16
CA ILE A 284 -1.65 -2.04 -18.02
C ILE A 284 -0.29 -2.69 -18.27
N SER A 285 0.53 -2.16 -19.18
CA SER A 285 1.85 -2.73 -19.48
C SER A 285 2.95 -1.68 -19.38
N TYR A 286 3.93 -1.96 -18.53
CA TYR A 286 5.17 -1.20 -18.40
C TYR A 286 6.36 -2.12 -18.73
N LEU A 287 7.10 -1.77 -19.79
CA LEU A 287 8.26 -2.54 -20.26
C LEU A 287 9.56 -1.79 -19.94
N GLY A 288 9.96 -1.86 -18.66
CA GLY A 288 11.10 -1.14 -18.11
C GLY A 288 12.41 -1.92 -18.08
N ALA A 289 12.40 -3.22 -18.39
CA ALA A 289 13.62 -4.01 -18.41
C ALA A 289 14.54 -3.65 -19.59
N VAL A 290 15.81 -4.04 -19.46
CA VAL A 290 16.81 -3.85 -20.53
C VAL A 290 16.38 -4.59 -21.79
N ASN A 291 15.94 -5.84 -21.66
CA ASN A 291 15.32 -6.58 -22.75
C ASN A 291 13.80 -6.43 -22.67
N LYS A 292 13.21 -5.64 -23.57
CA LYS A 292 11.75 -5.42 -23.60
C LYS A 292 10.95 -6.65 -24.04
N ASP A 293 11.59 -7.64 -24.66
CA ASP A 293 10.94 -8.89 -25.10
C ASP A 293 10.94 -9.97 -24.01
N GLN A 294 11.59 -9.73 -22.86
CA GLN A 294 11.57 -10.70 -21.77
C GLN A 294 10.16 -10.84 -21.21
N ALA A 295 9.80 -12.07 -20.83
CA ALA A 295 8.48 -12.38 -20.28
C ALA A 295 8.24 -11.53 -19.02
N PRO A 296 7.07 -10.88 -18.90
CA PRO A 296 6.79 -9.98 -17.78
C PRO A 296 6.42 -10.73 -16.50
N LEU A 297 6.58 -10.05 -15.37
CA LEU A 297 5.81 -10.33 -14.16
C LEU A 297 4.35 -9.90 -14.39
N ALA A 298 3.39 -10.79 -14.17
CA ALA A 298 1.97 -10.47 -14.22
C ALA A 298 1.41 -10.21 -12.82
N LEU A 299 0.67 -9.10 -12.70
CA LEU A 299 -0.09 -8.73 -11.51
C LEU A 299 -1.58 -8.77 -11.86
N VAL A 300 -2.40 -9.49 -11.10
CA VAL A 300 -3.84 -9.59 -11.34
C VAL A 300 -4.63 -9.12 -10.13
N GLY A 301 -5.61 -8.24 -10.31
CA GLY A 301 -6.30 -7.61 -9.19
C GLY A 301 -7.81 -7.79 -9.23
N LYS A 302 -8.39 -8.26 -8.12
CA LYS A 302 -9.86 -8.26 -7.91
C LYS A 302 -10.35 -6.80 -7.84
N GLY A 303 -11.30 -6.45 -8.70
CA GLY A 303 -11.85 -5.10 -8.82
C GLY A 303 -13.37 -5.06 -8.68
N VAL A 304 -13.93 -5.67 -7.64
CA VAL A 304 -15.37 -5.54 -7.35
C VAL A 304 -15.61 -4.16 -6.72
N THR A 305 -16.16 -3.21 -7.48
CA THR A 305 -16.30 -1.82 -7.02
C THR A 305 -17.35 -1.66 -5.92
N PHE A 306 -18.31 -2.59 -5.89
CA PHE A 306 -19.21 -2.79 -4.76
C PHE A 306 -19.72 -4.23 -4.78
N ASP A 307 -19.76 -4.85 -3.61
CA ASP A 307 -20.19 -6.24 -3.46
C ASP A 307 -21.37 -6.35 -2.49
N THR A 308 -22.57 -6.52 -3.03
CA THR A 308 -23.75 -6.85 -2.22
C THR A 308 -23.86 -8.35 -1.93
N GLY A 309 -23.05 -9.18 -2.60
CA GLY A 309 -23.20 -10.63 -2.70
C GLY A 309 -24.15 -11.11 -3.80
N GLY A 310 -24.71 -10.22 -4.61
CA GLY A 310 -25.69 -10.57 -5.63
C GLY A 310 -26.99 -11.13 -5.04
N ILE A 311 -27.49 -12.24 -5.58
CA ILE A 311 -28.69 -12.95 -5.07
C ILE A 311 -28.42 -13.58 -3.69
N SER A 312 -27.20 -14.06 -3.45
CA SER A 312 -26.70 -14.48 -2.14
C SER A 312 -26.36 -13.25 -1.26
N LEU A 313 -27.36 -12.41 -1.04
CA LEU A 313 -27.22 -11.07 -0.45
C LEU A 313 -26.54 -11.09 0.93
N LYS A 314 -25.53 -10.22 1.12
CA LYS A 314 -24.89 -9.99 2.41
C LYS A 314 -25.87 -9.35 3.42
N PRO A 315 -25.65 -9.55 4.74
CA PRO A 315 -26.34 -8.78 5.77
C PRO A 315 -26.10 -7.27 5.62
N SER A 316 -27.05 -6.44 6.06
CA SER A 316 -26.91 -4.97 6.01
C SER A 316 -25.71 -4.44 6.80
N ALA A 317 -25.41 -5.05 7.95
CA ALA A 317 -24.35 -4.60 8.84
C ALA A 317 -22.97 -4.82 8.22
N GLY A 318 -22.20 -3.74 8.02
CA GLY A 318 -20.87 -3.79 7.43
C GLY A 318 -20.85 -3.79 5.90
N MET A 319 -22.01 -3.78 5.22
CA MET A 319 -22.07 -3.74 3.76
C MET A 319 -21.46 -2.43 3.21
N GLU A 320 -21.45 -1.35 3.99
CA GLU A 320 -20.81 -0.08 3.63
C GLU A 320 -19.29 -0.20 3.38
N ASP A 321 -18.64 -1.20 3.99
CA ASP A 321 -17.22 -1.48 3.79
C ASP A 321 -16.97 -2.23 2.47
N MET A 322 -17.99 -2.75 1.78
CA MET A 322 -17.83 -3.51 0.52
C MET A 322 -17.40 -2.64 -0.67
N LYS A 323 -17.28 -1.32 -0.49
CA LYS A 323 -16.52 -0.47 -1.41
C LYS A 323 -15.02 -0.80 -1.43
N TYR A 324 -14.51 -1.45 -0.39
CA TYR A 324 -13.10 -1.88 -0.31
C TYR A 324 -12.81 -3.14 -1.12
N ASP A 325 -13.83 -3.75 -1.73
CA ASP A 325 -13.72 -5.05 -2.40
C ASP A 325 -13.02 -5.01 -3.79
N MET A 326 -12.46 -3.84 -4.10
CA MET A 326 -11.59 -3.58 -5.23
C MET A 326 -10.14 -3.30 -4.80
N ALA A 327 -9.78 -3.51 -3.51
CA ALA A 327 -8.44 -3.20 -3.02
C ALA A 327 -7.32 -4.00 -3.70
N GLY A 328 -7.62 -5.22 -4.18
CA GLY A 328 -6.70 -6.01 -4.99
C GLY A 328 -6.30 -5.30 -6.29
N SER A 329 -7.31 -4.81 -7.04
CA SER A 329 -7.07 -4.00 -8.25
C SER A 329 -6.33 -2.70 -7.96
N ALA A 330 -6.66 -2.04 -6.86
CA ALA A 330 -6.02 -0.79 -6.47
C ALA A 330 -4.54 -1.00 -6.12
N ALA A 331 -4.20 -2.11 -5.46
CA ALA A 331 -2.83 -2.50 -5.18
C ALA A 331 -2.04 -2.75 -6.48
N VAL A 332 -2.63 -3.45 -7.45
CA VAL A 332 -2.00 -3.67 -8.77
C VAL A 332 -1.74 -2.35 -9.49
N VAL A 333 -2.75 -1.48 -9.58
CA VAL A 333 -2.64 -0.16 -10.22
C VAL A 333 -1.58 0.70 -9.54
N GLY A 334 -1.60 0.75 -8.20
CA GLY A 334 -0.63 1.50 -7.39
C GLY A 334 0.80 0.96 -7.52
N ALA A 335 0.98 -0.36 -7.53
CA ALA A 335 2.27 -1.00 -7.72
C ALA A 335 2.87 -0.67 -9.10
N ILE A 336 2.07 -0.75 -10.16
CA ILE A 336 2.55 -0.41 -11.51
C ILE A 336 2.89 1.08 -11.61
N LYS A 337 2.08 1.97 -11.02
CA LYS A 337 2.41 3.40 -10.92
C LYS A 337 3.75 3.59 -10.23
N ALA A 338 3.98 2.97 -9.08
CA ALA A 338 5.24 3.07 -8.34
C ALA A 338 6.44 2.60 -9.17
N LEU A 339 6.35 1.39 -9.75
CA LEU A 339 7.40 0.79 -10.56
C LEU A 339 7.73 1.61 -11.80
N ALA A 340 6.71 2.07 -12.53
CA ALA A 340 6.88 2.89 -13.73
C ALA A 340 7.48 4.26 -13.37
N ARG A 341 6.95 4.92 -12.33
CA ARG A 341 7.37 6.26 -11.91
C ARG A 341 8.83 6.28 -11.44
N ARG A 342 9.29 5.25 -10.72
CA ARG A 342 10.70 5.09 -10.32
C ARG A 342 11.59 4.49 -11.42
N LYS A 343 11.03 4.22 -12.60
CA LYS A 343 11.71 3.62 -13.76
C LYS A 343 12.39 2.29 -13.41
N ALA A 344 11.67 1.42 -12.71
CA ALA A 344 12.12 0.10 -12.31
C ALA A 344 12.56 -0.72 -13.54
N LYS A 345 13.62 -1.52 -13.41
CA LYS A 345 14.20 -2.31 -14.51
C LYS A 345 13.49 -3.65 -14.68
N VAL A 346 12.17 -3.61 -14.84
CA VAL A 346 11.32 -4.81 -14.95
C VAL A 346 10.28 -4.63 -16.06
N ASN A 347 9.95 -5.73 -16.74
CA ASN A 347 8.73 -5.83 -17.53
C ASN A 347 7.60 -6.30 -16.60
N VAL A 348 6.57 -5.48 -16.44
CA VAL A 348 5.41 -5.81 -15.60
C VAL A 348 4.12 -5.51 -16.34
N VAL A 349 3.16 -6.42 -16.21
CA VAL A 349 1.80 -6.26 -16.73
C VAL A 349 0.80 -6.38 -15.60
N GLY A 350 -0.20 -5.52 -15.58
CA GLY A 350 -1.33 -5.56 -14.65
C GLY A 350 -2.61 -5.87 -15.39
N VAL A 351 -3.44 -6.76 -14.84
CA VAL A 351 -4.82 -6.99 -15.31
C VAL A 351 -5.77 -6.82 -14.14
N VAL A 352 -6.74 -5.92 -14.26
CA VAL A 352 -7.75 -5.71 -13.23
C VAL A 352 -9.15 -5.97 -13.80
N ALA A 353 -9.88 -6.87 -13.14
CA ALA A 353 -11.25 -7.23 -13.49
C ALA A 353 -12.22 -6.36 -12.71
N LEU A 354 -12.88 -5.42 -13.40
CA LEU A 354 -13.74 -4.42 -12.81
C LEU A 354 -15.21 -4.79 -13.01
N VAL A 355 -15.92 -5.07 -11.91
CA VAL A 355 -17.34 -5.42 -11.90
C VAL A 355 -18.04 -4.74 -10.73
N GLU A 356 -19.37 -4.71 -10.76
CA GLU A 356 -20.20 -4.37 -9.59
C GLU A 356 -21.18 -5.53 -9.37
N ASN A 357 -21.12 -6.19 -8.20
CA ASN A 357 -21.95 -7.36 -7.91
C ASN A 357 -23.24 -6.91 -7.22
N MET A 358 -24.37 -7.00 -7.93
CA MET A 358 -25.67 -6.47 -7.51
C MET A 358 -26.78 -7.51 -7.69
N PRO A 359 -27.78 -7.59 -6.78
CA PRO A 359 -29.03 -8.27 -7.10
C PRO A 359 -29.75 -7.49 -8.21
N GLY A 360 -30.46 -8.21 -9.08
CA GLY A 360 -31.19 -7.62 -10.18
C GLY A 360 -31.95 -8.68 -10.96
N SER A 361 -32.85 -8.25 -11.84
CA SER A 361 -33.64 -9.18 -12.68
C SER A 361 -32.79 -10.03 -13.61
N ASN A 362 -31.60 -9.54 -13.96
CA ASN A 362 -30.61 -10.23 -14.80
C ASN A 362 -29.40 -10.74 -14.01
N ALA A 363 -29.45 -10.70 -12.66
CA ALA A 363 -28.33 -11.17 -11.85
C ALA A 363 -28.13 -12.69 -12.01
N GLN A 364 -26.87 -13.12 -11.94
CA GLN A 364 -26.53 -14.52 -11.81
C GLN A 364 -27.15 -15.10 -10.54
N ARG A 365 -27.54 -16.37 -10.58
CA ARG A 365 -28.25 -17.07 -9.51
C ARG A 365 -27.43 -18.28 -9.03
N PRO A 366 -27.65 -18.71 -7.78
CA PRO A 366 -27.23 -20.04 -7.37
C PRO A 366 -27.75 -21.13 -8.33
N SER A 367 -26.89 -22.07 -8.69
CA SER A 367 -27.06 -23.15 -9.69
C SER A 367 -26.92 -22.74 -11.16
N ASP A 368 -26.66 -21.46 -11.48
CA ASP A 368 -26.28 -21.12 -12.85
C ASP A 368 -24.93 -21.76 -13.19
N VAL A 369 -24.78 -22.27 -14.42
CA VAL A 369 -23.50 -22.76 -14.96
C VAL A 369 -22.97 -21.76 -15.98
N VAL A 370 -21.74 -21.28 -15.77
CA VAL A 370 -21.06 -20.36 -16.67
C VAL A 370 -19.87 -21.01 -17.34
N THR A 371 -19.57 -20.61 -18.57
CA THR A 371 -18.33 -21.01 -19.26
C THR A 371 -17.30 -19.91 -19.10
N THR A 372 -16.11 -20.25 -18.60
CA THR A 372 -14.98 -19.33 -18.45
C THR A 372 -14.25 -19.13 -19.79
N MET A 373 -13.36 -18.13 -19.85
CA MET A 373 -12.46 -17.90 -20.99
C MET A 373 -11.59 -19.13 -21.30
N SER A 374 -11.28 -19.95 -20.28
CA SER A 374 -10.53 -21.20 -20.46
C SER A 374 -11.33 -22.32 -21.14
N GLY A 375 -12.64 -22.14 -21.29
CA GLY A 375 -13.58 -23.17 -21.75
C GLY A 375 -14.11 -24.07 -20.64
N GLN A 376 -13.52 -24.05 -19.43
CA GLN A 376 -14.04 -24.77 -18.26
C GLN A 376 -15.40 -24.20 -17.83
N THR A 377 -16.28 -25.08 -17.38
CA THR A 377 -17.61 -24.75 -16.85
C THR A 377 -17.61 -24.66 -15.31
N VAL A 378 -18.27 -23.64 -14.78
CA VAL A 378 -18.36 -23.38 -13.33
C VAL A 378 -19.82 -23.36 -12.89
N GLU A 379 -20.19 -24.23 -11.95
CA GLU A 379 -21.45 -24.13 -11.21
C GLU A 379 -21.33 -23.07 -10.12
N VAL A 380 -22.15 -22.02 -10.22
CA VAL A 380 -22.17 -20.93 -9.25
C VAL A 380 -23.16 -21.27 -8.16
N LEU A 381 -22.70 -21.73 -7.00
CA LEU A 381 -23.53 -22.11 -5.86
C LEU A 381 -23.77 -20.94 -4.89
N ASN A 382 -22.89 -19.95 -4.90
CA ASN A 382 -23.02 -18.74 -4.08
C ASN A 382 -22.49 -17.54 -4.86
N THR A 383 -23.33 -16.52 -5.06
CA THR A 383 -23.00 -15.32 -5.84
C THR A 383 -22.20 -14.29 -5.04
N ASP A 384 -21.98 -14.53 -3.75
CA ASP A 384 -21.05 -13.81 -2.85
C ASP A 384 -19.62 -14.38 -2.89
N ALA A 385 -19.40 -15.39 -3.74
CA ALA A 385 -18.09 -15.91 -4.09
C ALA A 385 -17.73 -15.49 -5.53
N GLU A 386 -17.95 -14.22 -5.83
CA GLU A 386 -17.82 -13.57 -7.15
C GLU A 386 -16.37 -13.25 -7.50
N GLY A 387 -15.55 -12.85 -6.53
CA GLY A 387 -14.18 -12.39 -6.77
C GLY A 387 -13.31 -13.46 -7.46
N ARG A 388 -13.52 -14.73 -7.13
CA ARG A 388 -12.79 -15.83 -7.79
C ARG A 388 -13.26 -16.08 -9.23
N LEU A 389 -14.53 -15.80 -9.53
CA LEU A 389 -15.09 -15.94 -10.89
C LEU A 389 -14.48 -14.89 -11.83
N ILE A 390 -14.41 -13.63 -11.39
CA ILE A 390 -13.81 -12.57 -12.22
C ILE A 390 -12.30 -12.78 -12.38
N LEU A 391 -11.63 -13.32 -11.35
CA LEU A 391 -10.20 -13.64 -11.41
C LEU A 391 -9.91 -14.83 -12.31
N ALA A 392 -10.79 -15.84 -12.40
CA ALA A 392 -10.61 -16.97 -13.30
C ALA A 392 -10.39 -16.53 -14.76
N ASP A 393 -11.26 -15.64 -15.25
CA ASP A 393 -11.13 -15.09 -16.61
C ASP A 393 -9.94 -14.13 -16.74
N ALA A 394 -9.65 -13.31 -15.72
CA ALA A 394 -8.52 -12.38 -15.75
C ALA A 394 -7.15 -13.09 -15.72
N LEU A 395 -7.02 -14.15 -14.91
CA LEU A 395 -5.85 -15.02 -14.85
C LEU A 395 -5.63 -15.70 -16.20
N TRP A 396 -6.69 -16.21 -16.82
CA TRP A 396 -6.56 -16.82 -18.14
C TRP A 396 -6.16 -15.80 -19.21
N TYR A 397 -6.81 -14.63 -19.22
CA TYR A 397 -6.49 -13.54 -20.14
C TYR A 397 -5.03 -13.08 -20.07
N VAL A 398 -4.49 -12.86 -18.86
CA VAL A 398 -3.12 -12.37 -18.72
C VAL A 398 -2.09 -13.37 -19.29
N GLN A 399 -2.38 -14.67 -19.16
CA GLN A 399 -1.53 -15.73 -19.69
C GLN A 399 -1.56 -15.78 -21.21
N GLU A 400 -2.75 -15.74 -21.81
CA GLU A 400 -2.93 -15.76 -23.27
C GLU A 400 -2.30 -14.53 -23.95
N VAL A 401 -2.50 -13.34 -23.38
CA VAL A 401 -2.09 -12.09 -24.02
C VAL A 401 -0.62 -11.77 -23.79
N PHE A 402 -0.10 -12.03 -22.58
CA PHE A 402 1.23 -11.52 -22.18
C PHE A 402 2.27 -12.62 -21.91
N LYS A 403 1.87 -13.89 -21.85
CA LYS A 403 2.77 -15.04 -21.64
C LYS A 403 3.79 -14.81 -20.50
N PRO A 404 3.32 -14.48 -19.29
CA PRO A 404 4.19 -14.07 -18.20
C PRO A 404 5.12 -15.20 -17.74
N GLU A 405 6.21 -14.81 -17.09
CA GLU A 405 7.08 -15.78 -16.43
C GLU A 405 6.50 -16.22 -15.07
N SER A 406 5.81 -15.32 -14.38
CA SER A 406 5.17 -15.56 -13.10
C SER A 406 3.96 -14.63 -12.91
N ILE A 407 3.03 -15.06 -12.06
CA ILE A 407 1.76 -14.37 -11.82
C ILE A 407 1.58 -14.17 -10.32
N ILE A 408 1.21 -12.96 -9.91
CA ILE A 408 0.78 -12.67 -8.55
C ILE A 408 -0.60 -12.03 -8.62
N ASP A 409 -1.62 -12.68 -8.06
CA ASP A 409 -2.92 -12.05 -7.91
C ASP A 409 -3.17 -11.57 -6.48
N LEU A 410 -3.85 -10.43 -6.35
CA LEU A 410 -4.20 -9.80 -5.08
C LEU A 410 -5.71 -9.61 -5.03
N ALA A 411 -6.34 -10.06 -3.94
CA ALA A 411 -7.79 -9.98 -3.80
C ALA A 411 -8.25 -9.92 -2.35
N THR A 412 -9.25 -9.10 -2.07
CA THR A 412 -10.09 -9.21 -0.87
C THR A 412 -11.04 -10.39 -1.06
N LEU A 413 -10.54 -11.62 -0.94
CA LEU A 413 -11.23 -12.77 -1.50
C LEU A 413 -12.12 -13.50 -0.50
N THR A 414 -11.66 -13.69 0.75
CA THR A 414 -12.42 -14.50 1.71
C THR A 414 -12.48 -13.88 3.10
N GLY A 415 -13.65 -13.88 3.72
CA GLY A 415 -13.76 -13.62 5.17
C GLY A 415 -13.05 -14.68 6.03
N ALA A 416 -12.83 -15.88 5.47
CA ALA A 416 -12.15 -16.98 6.14
C ALA A 416 -10.67 -16.65 6.44
N ILE A 417 -9.99 -15.85 5.60
CA ILE A 417 -8.59 -15.50 5.87
C ILE A 417 -8.47 -14.58 7.09
N THR A 418 -9.44 -13.68 7.27
CA THR A 418 -9.52 -12.79 8.43
C THR A 418 -9.75 -13.59 9.71
N ILE A 419 -10.56 -14.66 9.66
CA ILE A 419 -10.75 -15.57 10.79
C ILE A 419 -9.43 -16.31 11.11
N ALA A 420 -8.69 -16.74 10.08
CA ALA A 420 -7.47 -17.53 10.25
C ALA A 420 -6.26 -16.71 10.74
N LEU A 421 -6.05 -15.51 10.19
CA LEU A 421 -4.82 -14.73 10.36
C LEU A 421 -5.02 -13.38 11.08
N GLY A 422 -6.26 -13.04 11.44
CA GLY A 422 -6.57 -11.74 12.04
C GLY A 422 -6.30 -10.59 11.07
N TYR A 423 -5.64 -9.53 11.54
CA TYR A 423 -5.41 -8.28 10.79
C TYR A 423 -3.92 -7.95 10.61
N SER A 424 -3.02 -8.91 10.83
CA SER A 424 -1.56 -8.69 10.80
C SER A 424 -0.86 -9.35 9.62
N TYR A 425 -1.46 -10.40 9.06
CA TYR A 425 -0.94 -11.15 7.92
C TYR A 425 -2.01 -11.25 6.84
N ALA A 426 -1.58 -11.14 5.57
CA ALA A 426 -2.36 -11.62 4.43
C ALA A 426 -2.07 -13.11 4.19
N GLY A 427 -3.00 -13.83 3.56
CA GLY A 427 -2.80 -15.22 3.15
C GLY A 427 -2.01 -15.31 1.85
N CYS A 428 -0.97 -16.16 1.80
CA CYS A 428 -0.21 -16.44 0.58
C CYS A 428 -0.36 -17.92 0.18
N PHE A 429 -1.00 -18.16 -0.96
CA PHE A 429 -1.13 -19.46 -1.61
C PHE A 429 -0.29 -19.47 -2.89
N SER A 430 0.32 -20.58 -3.27
CA SER A 430 1.11 -20.64 -4.52
C SER A 430 1.38 -22.07 -4.93
N ASN A 431 1.45 -22.31 -6.23
CA ASN A 431 1.93 -23.56 -6.80
C ASN A 431 3.47 -23.65 -6.85
N ASN A 432 4.19 -22.60 -6.42
CA ASN A 432 5.64 -22.50 -6.50
C ASN A 432 6.22 -22.01 -5.15
N ASN A 433 7.02 -22.85 -4.51
CA ASN A 433 7.57 -22.55 -3.18
C ASN A 433 8.58 -21.41 -3.19
N GLU A 434 9.36 -21.27 -4.27
CA GLU A 434 10.36 -20.21 -4.39
C GLU A 434 9.70 -18.83 -4.51
N LEU A 435 8.68 -18.70 -5.36
CA LEU A 435 7.89 -17.48 -5.51
C LEU A 435 7.25 -17.08 -4.18
N ALA A 436 6.64 -18.03 -3.47
CA ALA A 436 6.04 -17.78 -2.17
C ALA A 436 7.06 -17.29 -1.15
N GLN A 437 8.23 -17.94 -1.07
CA GLN A 437 9.28 -17.56 -0.14
C GLN A 437 9.84 -16.16 -0.44
N LYS A 438 10.08 -15.86 -1.72
CA LYS A 438 10.52 -14.54 -2.17
C LYS A 438 9.53 -13.44 -1.75
N LEU A 439 8.23 -13.68 -1.93
CA LEU A 439 7.18 -12.74 -1.51
C LEU A 439 7.14 -12.54 0.01
N ILE A 440 7.25 -13.62 0.79
CA ILE A 440 7.25 -13.54 2.26
C ILE A 440 8.44 -12.72 2.75
N ILE A 441 9.65 -13.00 2.25
CA ILE A 441 10.88 -12.26 2.60
C ILE A 441 10.75 -10.78 2.24
N SER A 442 10.24 -10.46 1.04
CA SER A 442 10.04 -9.06 0.64
C SER A 442 8.98 -8.35 1.51
N GLY A 443 7.91 -9.04 1.89
CA GLY A 443 6.88 -8.52 2.79
C GLY A 443 7.42 -8.15 4.18
N GLU A 444 8.28 -9.01 4.75
CA GLU A 444 8.92 -8.77 6.05
C GLU A 444 9.81 -7.51 6.08
N LYS A 445 10.44 -7.16 4.96
CA LYS A 445 11.28 -5.96 4.84
C LYS A 445 10.48 -4.67 4.91
N VAL A 446 9.22 -4.68 4.45
CA VAL A 446 8.35 -3.49 4.39
C VAL A 446 7.19 -3.53 5.39
N ASN A 447 7.10 -4.58 6.22
CA ASN A 447 5.99 -4.82 7.15
C ASN A 447 4.62 -4.95 6.45
N GLU A 448 4.60 -5.58 5.28
CA GLU A 448 3.39 -6.06 4.61
C GLU A 448 3.42 -7.60 4.63
N ASN A 449 3.16 -8.16 5.82
CA ASN A 449 3.47 -9.54 6.13
C ASN A 449 2.53 -10.54 5.45
N LEU A 450 3.10 -11.64 4.98
CA LEU A 450 2.40 -12.74 4.34
C LEU A 450 2.58 -14.02 5.15
N TRP A 451 1.54 -14.84 5.24
CA TRP A 451 1.65 -16.19 5.82
C TRP A 451 1.34 -17.25 4.77
N ARG A 452 2.22 -18.26 4.67
CA ARG A 452 2.06 -19.36 3.73
C ARG A 452 0.89 -20.25 4.13
N MET A 453 -0.13 -20.33 3.28
CA MET A 453 -1.29 -21.18 3.45
C MET A 453 -1.21 -22.40 2.51
N PRO A 454 -1.76 -23.56 2.91
CA PRO A 454 -1.63 -24.78 2.13
C PRO A 454 -2.56 -24.82 0.90
N LEU A 455 -2.06 -25.40 -0.18
CA LEU A 455 -2.85 -25.98 -1.26
C LEU A 455 -2.74 -27.50 -1.15
N HIS A 456 -3.86 -28.19 -1.26
CA HIS A 456 -3.91 -29.65 -1.09
C HIS A 456 -5.04 -30.24 -1.93
N LYS A 457 -4.84 -31.47 -2.39
CA LYS A 457 -5.81 -32.20 -3.23
C LYS A 457 -7.20 -32.25 -2.60
N ASP A 458 -7.29 -32.41 -1.28
CA ASP A 458 -8.58 -32.46 -0.58
C ASP A 458 -9.40 -31.16 -0.75
N TYR A 459 -8.73 -30.00 -0.82
CA TYR A 459 -9.42 -28.73 -1.08
C TYR A 459 -9.89 -28.62 -2.52
N GLU A 460 -9.20 -29.24 -3.48
CA GLU A 460 -9.69 -29.36 -4.86
C GLU A 460 -10.88 -30.31 -4.94
N ASP A 461 -10.84 -31.44 -4.22
CA ASP A 461 -11.92 -32.42 -4.21
C ASP A 461 -13.21 -31.85 -3.59
N MET A 462 -13.09 -30.87 -2.69
CA MET A 462 -14.23 -30.11 -2.16
C MET A 462 -14.94 -29.25 -3.22
N LEU A 463 -14.30 -28.93 -4.34
CA LEU A 463 -14.84 -28.08 -5.40
C LEU A 463 -15.56 -28.88 -6.50
N LYS A 464 -15.71 -30.20 -6.36
CA LYS A 464 -16.42 -31.01 -7.37
C LYS A 464 -17.88 -30.58 -7.49
N SER A 465 -18.32 -30.40 -8.74
CA SER A 465 -19.72 -30.19 -9.11
C SER A 465 -20.31 -31.47 -9.71
N ASN A 466 -21.63 -31.61 -9.62
CA ASN A 466 -22.36 -32.69 -10.29
C ASN A 466 -22.80 -32.35 -11.72
N ILE A 467 -22.73 -31.07 -12.11
CA ILE A 467 -23.30 -30.55 -13.37
C ILE A 467 -22.34 -29.67 -14.18
N ALA A 468 -21.17 -29.35 -13.64
CA ALA A 468 -20.11 -28.56 -14.28
C ALA A 468 -18.73 -29.15 -13.94
N ASP A 469 -17.67 -28.63 -14.55
CA ASP A 469 -16.30 -29.09 -14.28
C ASP A 469 -15.86 -28.78 -12.84
N ILE A 470 -16.36 -27.66 -12.28
CA ILE A 470 -16.04 -27.20 -10.93
C ILE A 470 -17.18 -26.37 -10.33
N ALA A 471 -17.34 -26.40 -9.00
CA ALA A 471 -18.21 -25.49 -8.26
C ALA A 471 -17.41 -24.29 -7.73
N ASN A 472 -18.03 -23.12 -7.66
CA ASN A 472 -17.32 -21.92 -7.19
C ASN A 472 -17.06 -21.90 -5.67
N ILE A 473 -17.67 -22.79 -4.88
CA ILE A 473 -17.40 -22.93 -3.44
C ILE A 473 -17.17 -24.39 -3.07
N GLY A 474 -16.53 -24.62 -1.91
CA GLY A 474 -16.39 -25.96 -1.36
C GLY A 474 -17.72 -26.55 -0.89
N ASN A 475 -17.92 -27.85 -1.11
CA ASN A 475 -19.12 -28.60 -0.74
C ASN A 475 -19.27 -28.85 0.78
N VAL A 476 -18.22 -28.62 1.58
CA VAL A 476 -18.29 -28.66 3.05
C VAL A 476 -18.40 -27.24 3.60
N ARG A 477 -19.59 -26.90 4.11
CA ARG A 477 -19.90 -25.57 4.61
C ARG A 477 -18.96 -25.15 5.75
N GLY A 478 -18.33 -23.98 5.60
CA GLY A 478 -17.50 -23.35 6.63
C GLY A 478 -16.09 -23.93 6.80
N ALA A 479 -15.73 -24.96 6.02
CA ALA A 479 -14.40 -25.57 6.10
C ALA A 479 -13.46 -24.98 5.03
N ALA A 480 -12.24 -24.61 5.44
CA ALA A 480 -11.14 -24.25 4.55
C ALA A 480 -11.49 -23.24 3.44
N GLY A 481 -12.30 -22.22 3.75
CA GLY A 481 -12.82 -21.26 2.76
C GLY A 481 -11.75 -20.56 1.93
N SER A 482 -10.64 -20.17 2.54
CA SER A 482 -9.50 -19.55 1.82
C SER A 482 -8.73 -20.56 0.97
N CYS A 483 -8.50 -21.78 1.48
CA CYS A 483 -7.79 -22.81 0.74
C CYS A 483 -8.58 -23.30 -0.48
N THR A 484 -9.90 -23.46 -0.34
CA THR A 484 -10.79 -23.82 -1.46
C THR A 484 -10.90 -22.69 -2.48
N ALA A 485 -10.92 -21.42 -2.06
CA ALA A 485 -10.87 -20.28 -2.98
C ALA A 485 -9.57 -20.24 -3.79
N ALA A 486 -8.43 -20.41 -3.13
CA ALA A 486 -7.14 -20.48 -3.81
C ALA A 486 -7.03 -21.71 -4.74
N SER A 487 -7.57 -22.86 -4.31
CA SER A 487 -7.60 -24.08 -5.14
C SER A 487 -8.48 -23.91 -6.38
N PHE A 488 -9.57 -23.13 -6.29
CA PHE A 488 -10.38 -22.74 -7.44
C PHE A 488 -9.56 -21.91 -8.43
N LEU A 489 -8.86 -20.86 -7.96
CA LEU A 489 -8.01 -20.01 -8.81
C LEU A 489 -6.89 -20.81 -9.50
N GLN A 490 -6.30 -21.78 -8.80
CA GLN A 490 -5.23 -22.63 -9.33
C GLN A 490 -5.65 -23.39 -10.61
N LYS A 491 -6.95 -23.70 -10.79
CA LYS A 491 -7.47 -24.36 -12.00
C LYS A 491 -7.38 -23.50 -13.26
N PHE A 492 -7.15 -22.20 -13.11
CA PHE A 492 -7.03 -21.25 -14.21
C PHE A 492 -5.58 -20.83 -14.47
N ILE A 493 -4.62 -21.53 -13.87
CA ILE A 493 -3.19 -21.38 -14.16
C ILE A 493 -2.77 -22.43 -15.19
N GLN A 494 -2.18 -21.96 -16.28
CA GLN A 494 -1.79 -22.78 -17.41
C GLN A 494 -0.53 -23.62 -17.10
N PHE A 495 -0.45 -24.75 -17.80
CA PHE A 495 0.74 -25.57 -17.87
C PHE A 495 1.51 -25.26 -19.15
N LYS A 496 2.80 -24.93 -19.03
CA LYS A 496 3.75 -24.89 -20.14
C LYS A 496 4.19 -26.32 -20.46
N GLN A 497 4.21 -26.65 -21.75
CA GLN A 497 4.72 -27.92 -22.25
C GLN A 497 6.24 -27.81 -22.40
N ASN A 498 6.98 -28.71 -21.77
CA ASN A 498 8.44 -28.77 -21.86
C ASN A 498 8.87 -29.63 -23.06
N HIS A 499 10.13 -29.48 -23.48
CA HIS A 499 10.71 -30.27 -24.58
C HIS A 499 10.70 -31.78 -24.31
N ASP A 500 10.69 -32.19 -23.05
CA ASP A 500 10.65 -33.59 -22.61
C ASP A 500 9.21 -34.13 -22.42
N SER A 501 8.20 -33.42 -22.95
CA SER A 501 6.77 -33.71 -22.80
C SER A 501 6.21 -33.56 -21.37
N SER A 502 7.04 -33.18 -20.38
CA SER A 502 6.53 -32.82 -19.05
C SER A 502 5.76 -31.49 -19.09
N LYS A 503 4.88 -31.28 -18.11
CA LYS A 503 4.08 -30.06 -17.98
C LYS A 503 4.50 -29.33 -16.71
N THR A 504 4.91 -28.07 -16.85
CA THR A 504 5.22 -27.21 -15.71
C THR A 504 4.21 -26.08 -15.63
N SER A 505 3.51 -25.97 -14.51
CA SER A 505 2.59 -24.85 -14.26
C SER A 505 3.37 -23.53 -14.27
N ILE A 506 2.78 -22.47 -14.82
CA ILE A 506 3.33 -21.11 -14.64
C ILE A 506 3.40 -20.82 -13.14
N PRO A 507 4.55 -20.35 -12.60
CA PRO A 507 4.66 -19.91 -11.22
C PRO A 507 3.59 -18.87 -10.88
N TRP A 508 2.76 -19.17 -9.89
CA TRP A 508 1.62 -18.35 -9.53
C TRP A 508 1.49 -18.26 -8.02
N ALA A 509 1.24 -17.05 -7.51
CA ALA A 509 0.86 -16.83 -6.12
C ALA A 509 -0.44 -16.02 -6.03
N HIS A 510 -1.31 -16.44 -5.11
CA HIS A 510 -2.50 -15.71 -4.71
C HIS A 510 -2.31 -15.11 -3.33
N LEU A 511 -2.56 -13.80 -3.23
CA LEU A 511 -2.53 -13.03 -2.00
C LEU A 511 -3.97 -12.66 -1.59
N ASP A 512 -4.49 -13.35 -0.57
CA ASP A 512 -5.78 -12.99 0.05
C ASP A 512 -5.56 -11.88 1.07
N ILE A 513 -5.89 -10.66 0.68
CA ILE A 513 -5.64 -9.41 1.43
C ILE A 513 -6.89 -8.90 2.16
N ALA A 514 -7.97 -9.71 2.25
CA ALA A 514 -9.22 -9.31 2.89
C ALA A 514 -9.04 -8.83 4.35
N SER A 515 -8.03 -9.35 5.04
CA SER A 515 -7.68 -8.98 6.42
C SER A 515 -6.93 -7.66 6.56
N VAL A 516 -6.25 -7.18 5.52
CA VAL A 516 -5.23 -6.13 5.62
C VAL A 516 -5.43 -4.96 4.65
N ALA A 517 -6.42 -5.05 3.77
CA ALA A 517 -6.71 -4.02 2.77
C ALA A 517 -7.20 -2.68 3.36
N TRP A 518 -7.84 -2.71 4.54
CA TRP A 518 -8.27 -1.53 5.28
C TRP A 518 -8.05 -1.69 6.79
N ASN A 519 -7.92 -0.57 7.51
CA ASN A 519 -7.72 -0.55 8.95
C ASN A 519 -8.57 0.55 9.59
N ARG A 520 -9.48 0.18 10.51
CA ARG A 520 -10.36 1.13 11.19
C ARG A 520 -9.65 2.07 12.17
N LYS A 521 -8.52 1.66 12.74
CA LYS A 521 -7.73 2.45 13.71
C LYS A 521 -6.59 3.24 13.05
N GLY A 522 -6.12 2.77 11.90
CA GLY A 522 -4.86 3.19 11.30
C GLY A 522 -3.63 2.60 12.01
N GLY A 523 -2.45 2.89 11.46
CA GLY A 523 -1.11 2.56 11.97
C GLY A 523 -0.16 3.73 11.73
N ASN A 524 1.11 3.62 12.10
CA ASN A 524 2.06 4.75 12.13
C ASN A 524 2.16 5.51 10.80
N ILE A 525 2.22 4.80 9.67
CA ILE A 525 2.29 5.37 8.30
C ILE A 525 0.97 5.25 7.53
N CYS A 526 -0.10 4.84 8.19
CA CYS A 526 -1.38 4.54 7.56
C CYS A 526 -2.52 5.15 8.37
N PRO A 527 -3.23 6.17 7.89
CA PRO A 527 -4.43 6.64 8.55
C PRO A 527 -5.54 5.58 8.53
N ALA A 528 -6.62 5.82 9.27
CA ALA A 528 -7.79 4.94 9.26
C ALA A 528 -8.45 4.91 7.86
N GLY A 529 -8.97 3.75 7.46
CA GLY A 529 -9.56 3.49 6.15
C GLY A 529 -8.65 2.64 5.27
N ALA A 530 -8.57 2.97 3.99
CA ALA A 530 -7.78 2.24 2.99
C ALA A 530 -6.29 2.20 3.36
N VAL A 531 -5.68 1.01 3.31
CA VAL A 531 -4.25 0.84 3.65
C VAL A 531 -3.35 1.02 2.44
N GLY A 532 -3.77 0.50 1.28
CA GLY A 532 -2.90 0.37 0.10
C GLY A 532 -1.93 -0.82 0.19
N PHE A 533 -2.27 -1.83 0.99
CA PHE A 533 -1.49 -3.06 1.16
C PHE A 533 -1.20 -3.71 -0.21
N GLY A 534 0.03 -4.18 -0.40
CA GLY A 534 0.47 -4.84 -1.63
C GLY A 534 1.33 -3.94 -2.51
N VAL A 535 1.16 -2.61 -2.47
CA VAL A 535 1.97 -1.71 -3.28
C VAL A 535 3.45 -1.75 -2.87
N ARG A 536 3.72 -1.65 -1.56
CA ARG A 536 5.10 -1.67 -1.04
C ARG A 536 5.71 -3.07 -1.14
N LEU A 537 4.91 -4.10 -0.85
CA LEU A 537 5.29 -5.51 -1.03
C LEU A 537 5.75 -5.81 -2.45
N ILE A 538 4.92 -5.47 -3.46
CA ILE A 538 5.26 -5.76 -4.87
C ILE A 538 6.46 -4.93 -5.32
N ASN A 539 6.56 -3.67 -4.89
CA ASN A 539 7.76 -2.87 -5.14
C ASN A 539 9.03 -3.57 -4.60
N GLN A 540 9.01 -3.99 -3.33
CA GLN A 540 10.14 -4.66 -2.69
C GLN A 540 10.46 -6.00 -3.35
N PHE A 541 9.43 -6.76 -3.74
CA PHE A 541 9.59 -8.02 -4.45
C PHE A 541 10.31 -7.84 -5.79
N VAL A 542 9.97 -6.80 -6.55
CA VAL A 542 10.67 -6.45 -7.80
C VAL A 542 12.11 -6.06 -7.50
N GLU A 543 12.35 -5.17 -6.54
CA GLU A 543 13.70 -4.74 -6.19
C GLU A 543 14.60 -5.94 -5.84
N ASP A 544 14.10 -6.83 -4.98
CA ASP A 544 14.83 -8.00 -4.48
C ASP A 544 15.12 -9.06 -5.56
N ASN A 545 14.21 -9.26 -6.51
CA ASN A 545 14.21 -10.45 -7.38
C ASN A 545 14.41 -10.16 -8.86
N TYR A 546 14.28 -8.91 -9.29
CA TYR A 546 14.39 -8.49 -10.69
C TYR A 546 15.52 -7.51 -10.92
N GLU A 547 15.80 -6.63 -9.96
CA GLU A 547 16.79 -5.55 -10.12
C GLU A 547 18.12 -5.89 -9.46
N CYS A 548 18.12 -6.79 -8.46
CA CYS A 548 19.33 -7.27 -7.78
C CYS A 548 20.07 -8.39 -8.54
N ILE A 549 19.55 -8.89 -9.66
CA ILE A 549 20.26 -9.82 -10.53
C ILE A 549 21.20 -9.00 -11.43
N LYS A 550 22.46 -8.86 -10.99
CA LYS A 550 23.58 -8.39 -11.80
C LYS A 550 24.38 -9.55 -12.34
#